data_AF-A0AAW1KAD0-F1
#
_entry.id   AF-A0AAW1KAD0-F1
#
_cell.length_a   1.000
_cell.length_b   1.000
_cell.length_c   1.000
_cell.angle_alpha   90.00
_cell.angle_beta   90.00
_cell.angle_gamma   90.00
#
_symmetry.space_group_name_H-M   'P 1'
#
loop_
_entity.id
_entity.type
_entity.pdbx_description
1 polymer ?
#
loop_
_entity_poly.entity_id
_entity_poly.type
_entity_poly.pdbx_seq_one_letter_code
_entity_poly.pdbx_strand_id
1 'polypeptide(L)'
;MAAATAAKEAASTSTMAATDLAIAAAAAALEEETATAALTIETATASAIETTTVTMWDIQEETTIPSEIIDMTISEEQIIDMTIPEEQEGEAQVVPTCLVRKKNRMSNETRRLLAQMMLLGYKNSKLKHGLLTKLGQEFNLSRMTIHKYWLTVKQQITEGKLVAVDRDYKGSKKRIRAHSNAMKPQLTEGNKIARVQWVLDRIRNLSSGQNLEFEENYNVVHIDEKWFYMSRVSQKFYLLPNEKEPHRSCTSKTHMTKIMFMGASARPRISNGVVNFDGKIGIFPFSCIVPAKKTSKNRRKGTLETRPIARITKAVIKTCLIEKILPAIKDKWPDGRGQTIYIQQDNARPHISPNDPDFIRAATADGWDIQLIFQPPNSPDLNILDLGHFRSIQTIQHEKAPRSVVQLVDAVLRSYEEINPISLNYTWLTLLSCMNEILKVKGSNRYKIPHIGKKRLDRLGLLPTTILSEVGDALQAVIDVTRAQVAQLESQMS
;
A
#
# COMPACT_ATOMS: atom_id res chain seq x y z
N MET A 1 19.95 -76.36 -20.35
CA MET A 1 20.15 -74.98 -19.83
C MET A 1 19.46 -73.92 -20.69
N ALA A 2 19.67 -73.87 -22.02
CA ALA A 2 19.05 -72.84 -22.88
C ALA A 2 17.51 -72.76 -22.85
N ALA A 3 16.81 -73.92 -22.79
CA ALA A 3 15.35 -73.94 -22.74
C ALA A 3 14.77 -73.39 -21.42
N ALA A 4 15.49 -73.51 -20.30
CA ALA A 4 15.05 -73.00 -19.00
C ALA A 4 15.22 -71.48 -18.90
N THR A 5 16.26 -70.92 -19.55
CA THR A 5 16.49 -69.47 -19.60
C THR A 5 15.43 -68.77 -20.46
N ALA A 6 15.08 -69.36 -21.61
CA ALA A 6 14.04 -68.82 -22.50
C ALA A 6 12.63 -68.81 -21.84
N ALA A 7 12.30 -69.85 -21.07
CA ALA A 7 11.04 -69.91 -20.32
C ALA A 7 10.97 -68.86 -19.20
N LYS A 8 12.11 -68.55 -18.57
CA LYS A 8 12.18 -67.55 -17.49
C LYS A 8 12.12 -66.11 -18.02
N GLU A 9 12.72 -65.84 -19.17
CA GLU A 9 12.57 -64.56 -19.86
C GLU A 9 11.14 -64.36 -20.36
N ALA A 10 10.52 -65.35 -21.01
CA ALA A 10 9.13 -65.26 -21.48
C ALA A 10 8.12 -65.02 -20.34
N ALA A 11 8.33 -65.65 -19.17
CA ALA A 11 7.51 -65.41 -17.99
C ALA A 11 7.69 -63.98 -17.44
N SER A 12 8.93 -63.45 -17.44
CA SER A 12 9.21 -62.09 -16.99
C SER A 12 8.59 -61.02 -17.91
N THR A 13 8.64 -61.19 -19.22
CA THR A 13 8.02 -60.25 -20.18
C THR A 13 6.50 -60.31 -20.13
N SER A 14 5.92 -61.50 -19.94
CA SER A 14 4.46 -61.65 -19.74
C SER A 14 3.98 -60.97 -18.46
N THR A 15 4.79 -60.97 -17.40
CA THR A 15 4.41 -60.35 -16.12
C THR A 15 4.50 -58.82 -16.18
N MET A 16 5.51 -58.28 -16.86
CA MET A 16 5.65 -56.82 -17.07
C MET A 16 4.54 -56.25 -17.97
N ALA A 17 4.15 -56.98 -19.03
CA ALA A 17 3.05 -56.55 -19.90
C ALA A 17 1.69 -56.53 -19.17
N ALA A 18 1.46 -57.47 -18.24
CA ALA A 18 0.25 -57.49 -17.42
C ALA A 18 0.22 -56.34 -16.40
N THR A 19 1.36 -55.96 -15.81
CA THR A 19 1.44 -54.81 -14.89
C THR A 19 1.24 -53.48 -15.59
N ASP A 20 1.78 -53.30 -16.80
CA ASP A 20 1.61 -52.05 -17.55
C ASP A 20 0.16 -51.85 -18.02
N LEU A 21 -0.52 -52.95 -18.39
CA LEU A 21 -1.95 -52.91 -18.75
C LEU A 21 -2.84 -52.57 -17.54
N ALA A 22 -2.49 -53.07 -16.35
CA ALA A 22 -3.21 -52.75 -15.11
C ALA A 22 -3.02 -51.28 -14.68
N ILE A 23 -1.82 -50.73 -14.85
CA ILE A 23 -1.53 -49.31 -14.55
C ILE A 23 -2.27 -48.39 -15.54
N ALA A 24 -2.32 -48.75 -16.82
CA ALA A 24 -3.07 -47.99 -17.82
C ALA A 24 -4.59 -48.03 -17.56
N ALA A 25 -5.13 -49.18 -17.15
CA ALA A 25 -6.54 -49.30 -16.78
C ALA A 25 -6.88 -48.49 -15.51
N ALA A 26 -5.98 -48.46 -14.51
CA ALA A 26 -6.16 -47.65 -13.31
C ALA A 26 -6.08 -46.15 -13.60
N ALA A 27 -5.21 -45.72 -14.52
CA ALA A 27 -5.12 -44.32 -14.94
C ALA A 27 -6.37 -43.86 -15.70
N ALA A 28 -6.93 -44.72 -16.58
CA ALA A 28 -8.16 -44.42 -17.29
C ALA A 28 -9.38 -44.34 -16.35
N ALA A 29 -9.46 -45.23 -15.35
CA ALA A 29 -10.52 -45.17 -14.33
C ALA A 29 -10.45 -43.89 -13.49
N LEU A 30 -9.23 -43.43 -13.16
CA LEU A 30 -9.03 -42.17 -12.42
C LEU A 30 -9.42 -40.94 -13.26
N GLU A 31 -9.21 -40.98 -14.58
CA GLU A 31 -9.58 -39.89 -15.48
C GLU A 31 -11.11 -39.81 -15.68
N GLU A 32 -11.79 -40.96 -15.71
CA GLU A 32 -13.26 -41.03 -15.77
C GLU A 32 -13.92 -40.60 -14.44
N GLU A 33 -13.33 -40.97 -13.29
CA GLU A 33 -13.80 -40.58 -11.96
C GLU A 33 -13.63 -39.06 -11.72
N THR A 34 -12.51 -38.47 -12.17
CA THR A 34 -12.27 -37.03 -12.07
C THR A 34 -13.16 -36.20 -13.01
N ALA A 35 -13.49 -36.71 -14.20
CA ALA A 35 -14.44 -36.07 -15.11
C ALA A 35 -15.88 -36.10 -14.56
N THR A 36 -16.27 -37.21 -13.92
CA THR A 36 -17.60 -37.38 -13.30
C THR A 36 -17.75 -36.49 -12.07
N ALA A 37 -16.68 -36.35 -11.26
CA ALA A 37 -16.65 -35.43 -10.12
C ALA A 37 -16.76 -33.95 -10.56
N ALA A 38 -16.09 -33.55 -11.65
CA ALA A 38 -16.17 -32.19 -12.17
C ALA A 38 -17.59 -31.81 -12.65
N LEU A 39 -18.27 -32.72 -13.35
CA LEU A 39 -19.65 -32.51 -13.83
C LEU A 39 -20.67 -32.44 -12.68
N THR A 40 -20.45 -33.23 -11.63
CA THR A 40 -21.32 -33.25 -10.43
C THR A 40 -21.16 -31.97 -9.60
N ILE A 41 -19.96 -31.38 -9.54
CA ILE A 41 -19.71 -30.08 -8.90
C ILE A 41 -20.37 -28.95 -9.69
N GLU A 42 -20.28 -28.96 -11.02
CA GLU A 42 -20.88 -27.91 -11.86
C GLU A 42 -22.42 -27.90 -11.77
N THR A 43 -23.04 -29.09 -11.74
CA THR A 43 -24.50 -29.23 -11.57
C THR A 43 -24.98 -28.87 -10.17
N ALA A 44 -24.22 -29.21 -9.12
CA ALA A 44 -24.53 -28.82 -7.74
C ALA A 44 -24.41 -27.29 -7.51
N THR A 45 -23.44 -26.64 -8.15
CA THR A 45 -23.29 -25.17 -8.07
C THR A 45 -24.40 -24.41 -8.80
N ALA A 46 -24.91 -24.93 -9.92
CA ALA A 46 -26.06 -24.33 -10.62
C ALA A 46 -27.34 -24.40 -9.77
N SER A 47 -27.60 -25.52 -9.10
CA SER A 47 -28.79 -25.70 -8.25
C SER A 47 -28.78 -24.80 -7.01
N ALA A 48 -27.63 -24.61 -6.36
CA ALA A 48 -27.49 -23.76 -5.17
C ALA A 48 -27.65 -22.25 -5.46
N ILE A 49 -27.31 -21.81 -6.68
CA ILE A 49 -27.52 -20.43 -7.13
C ILE A 49 -29.01 -20.15 -7.31
N GLU A 50 -29.77 -21.09 -7.84
CA GLU A 50 -31.21 -20.93 -8.08
C GLU A 50 -31.99 -20.85 -6.75
N THR A 51 -31.67 -21.70 -5.76
CA THR A 51 -32.33 -21.66 -4.44
C THR A 51 -32.03 -20.39 -3.64
N THR A 52 -30.82 -19.82 -3.79
CA THR A 52 -30.41 -18.59 -3.08
C THR A 52 -31.06 -17.34 -3.68
N THR A 53 -31.37 -17.34 -4.98
CA THR A 53 -32.08 -16.22 -5.61
C THR A 53 -33.56 -16.15 -5.23
N VAL A 54 -34.19 -17.28 -4.88
CA VAL A 54 -35.60 -17.34 -4.49
C VAL A 54 -35.84 -16.79 -3.08
N THR A 55 -34.89 -16.93 -2.15
CA THR A 55 -35.05 -16.46 -0.76
C THR A 55 -34.78 -14.97 -0.55
N MET A 56 -34.26 -14.27 -1.57
CA MET A 56 -33.84 -12.87 -1.45
C MET A 56 -34.92 -11.85 -1.89
N TRP A 57 -36.10 -12.32 -2.32
CA TRP A 57 -37.22 -11.47 -2.75
C TRP A 57 -38.36 -11.31 -1.72
N ASP A 58 -38.34 -12.01 -0.58
CA ASP A 58 -39.48 -12.02 0.36
C ASP A 58 -39.23 -11.36 1.74
N ILE A 59 -38.30 -10.39 1.85
CA ILE A 59 -38.21 -9.55 3.05
C ILE A 59 -38.04 -8.08 2.66
N GLN A 60 -39.15 -7.47 2.24
CA GLN A 60 -39.41 -6.03 2.37
C GLN A 60 -40.66 -5.87 3.24
N GLU A 61 -40.51 -5.29 4.43
CA GLU A 61 -41.21 -4.09 4.91
C GLU A 61 -41.17 -3.93 6.44
N GLU A 62 -41.18 -2.64 6.83
CA GLU A 62 -41.56 -2.06 8.12
C GLU A 62 -40.70 -2.29 9.38
N THR A 63 -40.11 -1.20 9.87
CA THR A 63 -40.61 -0.51 11.09
C THR A 63 -39.93 0.85 11.28
N THR A 64 -40.78 1.84 11.53
CA THR A 64 -40.47 3.23 11.91
C THR A 64 -40.51 3.35 13.45
N ILE A 65 -40.06 4.50 14.00
CA ILE A 65 -40.40 5.12 15.33
C ILE A 65 -39.24 5.01 16.38
N PRO A 66 -38.96 6.00 17.27
CA PRO A 66 -38.83 7.47 17.15
C PRO A 66 -37.65 8.06 17.97
N SER A 67 -37.50 9.39 17.94
CA SER A 67 -36.69 10.20 18.85
C SER A 67 -37.42 10.55 20.16
N GLU A 68 -36.82 10.32 21.34
CA GLU A 68 -37.04 11.13 22.56
C GLU A 68 -36.01 10.86 23.70
N ILE A 69 -35.30 11.93 24.09
CA ILE A 69 -34.91 12.41 25.44
C ILE A 69 -34.50 11.38 26.53
N ILE A 70 -33.22 11.43 26.96
CA ILE A 70 -32.82 11.50 28.38
C ILE A 70 -31.63 12.46 28.54
N ASP A 71 -31.84 13.41 29.45
CA ASP A 71 -30.96 14.45 29.98
C ASP A 71 -29.96 13.87 31.00
N MET A 72 -28.69 14.27 30.95
CA MET A 72 -27.80 14.21 32.11
C MET A 72 -26.79 15.36 32.03
N THR A 73 -27.15 16.41 32.77
CA THR A 73 -26.32 17.47 33.30
C THR A 73 -25.16 16.92 34.13
N ILE A 74 -23.95 17.47 33.93
CA ILE A 74 -22.88 17.45 34.94
C ILE A 74 -22.40 18.89 35.11
N SER A 75 -22.62 19.39 36.32
CA SER A 75 -22.31 20.72 36.83
C SER A 75 -20.84 20.87 37.22
N GLU A 76 -20.27 22.03 36.89
CA GLU A 76 -19.04 22.57 37.48
C GLU A 76 -19.32 22.97 38.94
N GLU A 77 -18.40 22.63 39.85
CA GLU A 77 -17.92 23.39 41.02
C GLU A 77 -17.40 22.42 42.08
N GLN A 78 -16.08 22.46 42.35
CA GLN A 78 -15.51 22.64 43.69
C GLN A 78 -14.03 23.02 43.54
N ILE A 79 -13.73 24.25 43.94
CA ILE A 79 -12.41 24.83 44.20
C ILE A 79 -12.08 24.58 45.68
N ILE A 80 -10.79 24.39 46.00
CA ILE A 80 -10.01 24.84 47.19
C ILE A 80 -8.77 23.92 47.22
N ASP A 81 -7.62 24.39 46.74
CA ASP A 81 -6.56 25.16 47.43
C ASP A 81 -5.47 24.23 47.93
N MET A 82 -4.22 24.47 47.49
CA MET A 82 -3.01 24.40 48.31
C MET A 82 -1.80 24.84 47.47
N THR A 83 -1.45 26.11 47.66
CA THR A 83 -0.10 26.58 48.07
C THR A 83 1.06 26.54 47.06
N ILE A 84 1.49 27.76 46.72
CA ILE A 84 2.78 28.15 46.11
C ILE A 84 3.87 28.17 47.21
N PRO A 85 5.12 27.78 46.90
CA PRO A 85 6.28 28.60 47.23
C PRO A 85 7.11 28.86 45.96
N GLU A 86 7.27 30.13 45.55
CA GLU A 86 8.34 31.08 45.89
C GLU A 86 9.63 30.88 45.06
N GLU A 87 10.03 31.97 44.42
CA GLU A 87 11.01 32.10 43.32
C GLU A 87 12.46 31.91 43.78
N GLN A 88 13.30 31.33 42.90
CA GLN A 88 14.67 31.80 42.71
C GLN A 88 15.04 31.79 41.22
N GLU A 89 15.62 32.90 40.80
CA GLU A 89 16.01 33.30 39.45
C GLU A 89 17.15 32.45 38.86
N GLY A 90 17.16 32.23 37.54
CA GLY A 90 18.36 31.74 36.86
C GLY A 90 18.15 31.21 35.44
N GLU A 91 18.52 32.04 34.46
CA GLU A 91 18.90 31.71 33.07
C GLU A 91 17.81 31.39 32.03
N ALA A 92 17.53 32.41 31.22
CA ALA A 92 16.74 32.35 30.01
C ALA A 92 17.43 31.56 28.88
N GLN A 93 16.82 30.44 28.46
CA GLN A 93 16.98 29.93 27.10
C GLN A 93 15.67 30.10 26.33
N VAL A 94 15.69 31.03 25.39
CA VAL A 94 14.61 31.34 24.46
C VAL A 94 14.44 30.17 23.47
N VAL A 95 13.44 29.33 23.71
CA VAL A 95 12.94 28.38 22.69
C VAL A 95 11.72 29.04 22.02
N PRO A 96 11.73 29.33 20.71
CA PRO A 96 10.58 29.91 20.06
C PRO A 96 9.49 28.85 19.88
N THR A 97 8.57 28.79 20.83
CA THR A 97 7.30 28.06 20.69
C THR A 97 6.47 28.75 19.60
N CYS A 98 6.51 28.22 18.38
CA CYS A 98 5.58 28.57 17.32
C CYS A 98 4.18 28.07 17.71
N LEU A 99 3.49 28.82 18.56
CA LEU A 99 2.04 28.68 18.73
C LEU A 99 1.40 29.15 17.42
N VAL A 100 1.01 28.18 16.58
CA VAL A 100 0.12 28.43 15.45
C VAL A 100 -1.13 29.12 15.98
N ARG A 101 -1.23 30.44 15.80
CA ARG A 101 -2.46 31.20 16.09
C ARG A 101 -3.60 30.58 15.27
N LYS A 102 -4.45 29.77 15.91
CA LYS A 102 -5.75 29.40 15.34
C LYS A 102 -6.50 30.70 15.07
N LYS A 103 -6.79 31.00 13.79
CA LYS A 103 -7.72 32.08 13.44
C LYS A 103 -9.08 31.66 13.99
N ASN A 104 -9.55 32.23 15.10
CA ASN A 104 -10.93 32.08 15.56
C ASN A 104 -11.86 32.59 14.45
N ARG A 105 -12.60 31.69 13.81
CA ARG A 105 -13.49 31.98 12.69
C ARG A 105 -14.93 31.99 13.21
N MET A 106 -15.61 33.13 13.07
CA MET A 106 -17.05 33.28 13.36
C MET A 106 -17.91 32.35 12.49
N SER A 107 -18.86 31.63 13.12
CA SER A 107 -19.77 30.67 12.49
C SER A 107 -20.80 31.35 11.56
N ASN A 108 -21.45 30.58 10.67
CA ASN A 108 -22.49 31.10 9.77
C ASN A 108 -23.77 31.52 10.53
N GLU A 109 -24.08 30.85 11.62
CA GLU A 109 -25.23 31.20 12.45
C GLU A 109 -25.03 32.55 13.15
N THR A 110 -23.87 32.76 13.78
CA THR A 110 -23.49 34.05 14.38
C THR A 110 -23.48 35.17 13.33
N ARG A 111 -23.03 34.88 12.11
CA ARG A 111 -23.04 35.79 10.97
C ARG A 111 -24.46 36.24 10.60
N ARG A 112 -25.38 35.30 10.42
CA ARG A 112 -26.78 35.58 10.09
C ARG A 112 -27.44 36.42 11.18
N LEU A 113 -27.25 36.05 12.45
CA LEU A 113 -27.81 36.76 13.59
C LEU A 113 -27.29 38.20 13.68
N LEU A 114 -25.98 38.41 13.53
CA LEU A 114 -25.40 39.76 13.49
C LEU A 114 -25.98 40.61 12.36
N ALA A 115 -26.15 40.04 11.17
CA ALA A 115 -26.73 40.76 10.04
C ALA A 115 -28.20 41.13 10.29
N GLN A 116 -28.99 40.21 10.85
CA GLN A 116 -30.38 40.46 11.23
C GLN A 116 -30.49 41.59 12.26
N MET A 117 -29.69 41.54 13.33
CA MET A 117 -29.68 42.58 14.37
C MET A 117 -29.25 43.95 13.82
N MET A 118 -28.28 43.98 12.90
CA MET A 118 -27.87 45.21 12.24
C MET A 118 -28.96 45.77 11.33
N LEU A 119 -29.66 44.92 10.58
CA LEU A 119 -30.78 45.32 9.71
C LEU A 119 -31.94 45.89 10.53
N LEU A 120 -32.28 45.27 11.67
CA LEU A 120 -33.30 45.81 12.59
C LEU A 120 -32.91 47.18 13.17
N GLY A 121 -31.61 47.40 13.39
CA GLY A 121 -31.04 48.66 13.87
C GLY A 121 -30.73 49.71 12.80
N TYR A 122 -31.00 49.42 11.52
CA TYR A 122 -30.71 50.28 10.38
C TYR A 122 -31.97 51.02 9.92
N LYS A 123 -32.01 52.34 10.10
CA LYS A 123 -33.14 53.20 9.70
C LYS A 123 -32.62 54.49 9.07
N ASN A 124 -33.32 55.03 8.08
CA ASN A 124 -32.97 56.30 7.41
C ASN A 124 -31.50 56.34 6.92
N SER A 125 -31.04 55.24 6.32
CA SER A 125 -29.67 55.08 5.82
C SER A 125 -28.56 55.19 6.88
N LYS A 126 -28.90 55.10 8.16
CA LYS A 126 -27.97 55.17 9.30
C LYS A 126 -28.20 54.00 10.25
N LEU A 127 -27.10 53.46 10.79
CA LEU A 127 -27.15 52.44 11.83
C LEU A 127 -27.31 53.13 13.20
N LYS A 128 -28.14 52.59 14.09
CA LYS A 128 -28.35 53.14 15.45
C LYS A 128 -27.02 53.35 16.18
N HIS A 129 -26.86 54.53 16.78
CA HIS A 129 -25.66 54.89 17.54
C HIS A 129 -25.42 53.89 18.70
N GLY A 130 -24.17 53.47 18.87
CA GLY A 130 -23.77 52.51 19.92
C GLY A 130 -24.00 51.02 19.62
N LEU A 131 -24.76 50.67 18.57
CA LEU A 131 -25.13 49.27 18.28
C LEU A 131 -23.93 48.37 17.99
N LEU A 132 -22.92 48.87 17.25
CA LEU A 132 -21.71 48.10 16.94
C LEU A 132 -20.89 47.75 18.19
N THR A 133 -20.89 48.63 19.19
CA THR A 133 -20.20 48.40 20.45
C THR A 133 -20.96 47.36 21.29
N LYS A 134 -22.29 47.46 21.33
CA LYS A 134 -23.17 46.49 22.01
C LYS A 134 -23.01 45.08 21.43
N LEU A 135 -23.09 44.93 20.10
CA LEU A 135 -22.89 43.64 19.43
C LEU A 135 -21.46 43.10 19.63
N GLY A 136 -20.47 43.99 19.80
CA GLY A 136 -19.09 43.60 20.08
C GLY A 136 -18.94 42.88 21.40
N GLN A 137 -19.60 43.41 22.43
CA GLN A 137 -19.65 42.81 23.76
C GLN A 137 -20.44 41.49 23.75
N GLU A 138 -21.62 41.48 23.12
CA GLU A 138 -22.54 40.34 23.10
C GLU A 138 -21.96 39.10 22.39
N PHE A 139 -21.24 39.29 21.29
CA PHE A 139 -20.67 38.18 20.50
C PHE A 139 -19.18 37.93 20.78
N ASN A 140 -18.59 38.63 21.77
CA ASN A 140 -17.15 38.58 22.07
C ASN A 140 -16.27 38.83 20.82
N LEU A 141 -16.64 39.84 20.03
CA LEU A 141 -15.95 40.24 18.81
C LEU A 141 -15.46 41.68 18.92
N SER A 142 -14.29 41.98 18.34
CA SER A 142 -13.82 43.35 18.31
C SER A 142 -14.79 44.24 17.52
N ARG A 143 -15.03 45.46 18.03
CA ARG A 143 -15.86 46.48 17.35
C ARG A 143 -15.46 46.68 15.89
N MET A 144 -14.16 46.58 15.59
CA MET A 144 -13.62 46.66 14.23
C MET A 144 -14.06 45.51 13.33
N THR A 145 -14.16 44.29 13.86
CA THR A 145 -14.63 43.10 13.11
C THR A 145 -16.10 43.27 12.72
N ILE A 146 -16.92 43.73 13.65
CA ILE A 146 -18.34 44.00 13.45
C ILE A 146 -18.54 45.16 12.47
N HIS A 147 -17.73 46.22 12.58
CA HIS A 147 -17.76 47.33 11.63
C HIS A 147 -17.44 46.89 10.21
N LYS A 148 -16.37 46.10 10.01
CA LYS A 148 -16.02 45.55 8.68
C LYS A 148 -17.14 44.67 8.11
N TYR A 149 -17.75 43.87 8.96
CA TYR A 149 -18.87 43.01 8.57
C TYR A 149 -20.10 43.83 8.16
N TRP A 150 -20.41 44.89 8.90
CA TRP A 150 -21.48 45.83 8.56
C TRP A 150 -21.25 46.52 7.21
N LEU A 151 -20.02 46.91 6.87
CA LEU A 151 -19.73 47.49 5.56
C LEU A 151 -20.09 46.53 4.42
N THR A 152 -19.82 45.23 4.59
CA THR A 152 -20.21 44.20 3.61
C THR A 152 -21.73 44.08 3.48
N VAL A 153 -22.46 44.08 4.59
CA VAL A 153 -23.94 44.06 4.60
C VAL A 153 -24.51 45.32 3.93
N LYS A 154 -23.99 46.50 4.30
CA LYS A 154 -24.41 47.78 3.73
C LYS A 154 -24.18 47.83 2.22
N GLN A 155 -23.04 47.32 1.75
CA GLN A 155 -22.76 47.22 0.31
C GLN A 155 -23.80 46.37 -0.41
N GLN A 156 -24.17 45.20 0.13
CA GLN A 156 -25.20 44.34 -0.46
C GLN A 156 -26.56 45.06 -0.56
N ILE A 157 -26.93 45.82 0.49
CA ILE A 157 -28.16 46.64 0.50
C ILE A 157 -28.08 47.72 -0.60
N THR A 158 -26.96 48.44 -0.70
CA THR A 158 -26.77 49.51 -1.71
C THR A 158 -26.80 48.95 -3.13
N GLU A 159 -26.29 47.74 -3.34
CA GLU A 159 -26.32 47.04 -4.63
C GLU A 159 -27.69 46.39 -4.94
N GLY A 160 -28.70 46.54 -4.06
CA GLY A 160 -30.04 45.96 -4.23
C GLY A 160 -30.07 44.43 -4.15
N LYS A 161 -29.02 43.82 -3.58
CA LYS A 161 -28.91 42.35 -3.44
C LYS A 161 -29.55 41.90 -2.14
N LEU A 162 -30.10 40.68 -2.13
CA LEU A 162 -30.46 40.00 -0.90
C LEU A 162 -29.23 39.89 0.01
N VAL A 163 -29.39 40.20 1.30
CA VAL A 163 -28.31 40.19 2.29
C VAL A 163 -27.92 38.74 2.59
N ALA A 164 -26.94 38.24 1.84
CA ALA A 164 -26.38 36.90 1.96
C ALA A 164 -25.02 37.00 2.67
N VAL A 165 -25.03 36.67 3.96
CA VAL A 165 -23.86 36.86 4.85
C VAL A 165 -23.18 35.56 5.25
N ASP A 166 -23.75 34.46 4.80
CA ASP A 166 -23.12 33.16 4.87
C ASP A 166 -21.79 33.18 4.13
N ARG A 167 -20.88 32.37 4.63
CA ARG A 167 -19.59 32.21 4.00
C ARG A 167 -19.73 31.33 2.75
N ASP A 168 -20.06 31.96 1.64
CA ASP A 168 -19.97 31.32 0.33
C ASP A 168 -18.49 31.19 -0.05
N TYR A 169 -17.97 29.97 -0.03
CA TYR A 169 -16.74 29.64 -0.73
C TYR A 169 -17.01 29.78 -2.23
N LYS A 170 -16.84 30.98 -2.78
CA LYS A 170 -16.85 31.23 -4.23
C LYS A 170 -15.60 30.63 -4.88
N GLY A 171 -15.59 29.31 -5.01
CA GLY A 171 -14.84 28.62 -6.04
C GLY A 171 -15.77 28.45 -7.23
N SER A 172 -15.43 29.06 -8.36
CA SER A 172 -16.04 28.74 -9.65
C SER A 172 -15.97 27.22 -9.86
N LYS A 173 -17.13 26.55 -9.77
CA LYS A 173 -17.36 25.10 -9.93
C LYS A 173 -16.79 24.19 -8.82
N LYS A 174 -17.56 23.97 -7.75
CA LYS A 174 -17.59 22.64 -7.09
C LYS A 174 -18.66 21.79 -7.77
N ARG A 175 -18.24 20.84 -8.60
CA ARG A 175 -18.77 19.46 -8.70
C ARG A 175 -17.98 18.57 -9.68
N ILE A 176 -16.76 18.95 -10.02
CA ILE A 176 -15.82 18.04 -10.68
C ILE A 176 -14.65 17.85 -9.72
N ARG A 177 -14.63 16.69 -9.04
CA ARG A 177 -13.44 16.23 -8.33
C ARG A 177 -12.51 15.63 -9.39
N ALA A 178 -11.29 16.14 -9.49
CA ALA A 178 -10.24 15.44 -10.24
C ALA A 178 -10.09 14.03 -9.64
N HIS A 179 -10.44 13.00 -10.42
CA HIS A 179 -10.29 11.61 -10.06
C HIS A 179 -9.34 10.96 -11.06
N SER A 180 -8.21 10.47 -10.56
CA SER A 180 -7.31 9.64 -11.34
C SER A 180 -7.71 8.19 -11.11
N ASN A 181 -8.12 7.51 -12.18
CA ASN A 181 -8.40 6.09 -12.18
C ASN A 181 -7.19 5.36 -12.79
N ALA A 182 -6.39 4.71 -11.95
CA ALA A 182 -5.28 3.90 -12.43
C ALA A 182 -5.79 2.51 -12.82
N MET A 183 -5.31 1.97 -13.95
CA MET A 183 -5.58 0.58 -14.30
C MET A 183 -4.96 -0.35 -13.26
N LYS A 184 -5.75 -1.32 -12.81
CA LYS A 184 -5.34 -2.37 -11.87
C LYS A 184 -5.33 -3.72 -12.59
N PRO A 185 -4.52 -4.69 -12.16
CA PRO A 185 -4.57 -6.04 -12.70
C PRO A 185 -5.97 -6.63 -12.62
N GLN A 186 -6.37 -7.36 -13.65
CA GLN A 186 -7.60 -8.14 -13.60
C GLN A 186 -7.38 -9.37 -12.71
N LEU A 187 -8.34 -9.64 -11.81
CA LEU A 187 -8.30 -10.77 -10.91
C LEU A 187 -9.41 -11.77 -11.29
N THR A 188 -9.03 -13.04 -11.42
CA THR A 188 -9.98 -14.16 -11.43
C THR A 188 -10.46 -14.45 -10.02
N GLU A 189 -11.52 -15.24 -9.84
CA GLU A 189 -11.94 -15.68 -8.50
C GLU A 189 -10.83 -16.47 -7.79
N GLY A 190 -10.11 -17.34 -8.51
CA GLY A 190 -8.93 -18.03 -7.97
C GLY A 190 -7.85 -17.07 -7.45
N ASN A 191 -7.58 -15.96 -8.17
CA ASN A 191 -6.63 -14.95 -7.69
C ASN A 191 -7.13 -14.27 -6.40
N LYS A 192 -8.44 -14.00 -6.28
CA LYS A 192 -9.01 -13.39 -5.07
C LYS A 192 -8.91 -14.35 -3.88
N ILE A 193 -9.22 -15.63 -4.07
CA ILE A 193 -9.09 -16.67 -3.05
C ILE A 193 -7.64 -16.78 -2.58
N ALA A 194 -6.70 -16.89 -3.51
CA ALA A 194 -5.27 -16.95 -3.20
C ALA A 194 -4.78 -15.72 -2.41
N ARG A 195 -5.32 -14.53 -2.73
CA ARG A 195 -5.02 -13.30 -1.98
C ARG A 195 -5.60 -13.32 -0.56
N VAL A 196 -6.79 -13.86 -0.36
CA VAL A 196 -7.38 -14.00 0.99
C VAL A 196 -6.57 -15.01 1.81
N GLN A 197 -6.29 -16.19 1.26
CA GLN A 197 -5.49 -17.24 1.91
C GLN A 197 -4.13 -16.69 2.33
N TRP A 198 -3.42 -16.02 1.41
CA TRP A 198 -2.15 -15.38 1.69
C TRP A 198 -2.19 -14.39 2.87
N VAL A 199 -3.28 -13.65 3.02
CA VAL A 199 -3.43 -12.70 4.12
C VAL A 199 -3.75 -13.42 5.42
N LEU A 200 -4.57 -14.46 5.39
CA LEU A 200 -4.91 -15.27 6.56
C LEU A 200 -3.68 -15.97 7.14
N ASP A 201 -2.80 -16.50 6.28
CA ASP A 201 -1.55 -17.16 6.68
C ASP A 201 -0.58 -16.22 7.42
N ARG A 202 -0.85 -14.90 7.39
CA ARG A 202 -0.03 -13.85 8.02
C ARG A 202 -0.68 -13.23 9.25
N ILE A 203 -1.77 -13.81 9.73
CA ILE A 203 -2.43 -13.41 10.97
C ILE A 203 -1.98 -14.35 12.09
N ARG A 204 -1.40 -13.77 13.14
CA ARG A 204 -1.08 -14.49 14.37
C ARG A 204 -2.36 -14.85 15.13
N ASN A 205 -2.31 -15.97 15.84
CA ASN A 205 -3.38 -16.41 16.75
C ASN A 205 -4.74 -16.61 16.09
N LEU A 206 -4.76 -16.87 14.77
CA LEU A 206 -5.98 -17.10 13.98
C LEU A 206 -6.88 -18.16 14.62
N SER A 207 -6.28 -19.24 15.14
CA SER A 207 -6.99 -20.36 15.80
C SER A 207 -7.68 -19.98 17.10
N SER A 208 -7.18 -18.95 17.81
CA SER A 208 -7.75 -18.52 19.09
C SER A 208 -8.88 -17.49 18.95
N GLY A 209 -8.98 -16.85 17.78
CA GLY A 209 -9.95 -15.76 17.52
C GLY A 209 -9.70 -14.47 18.31
N GLN A 210 -8.69 -14.45 19.19
CA GLN A 210 -8.37 -13.31 20.05
C GLN A 210 -7.11 -12.60 19.56
N ASN A 211 -7.14 -11.27 19.60
CA ASN A 211 -6.02 -10.38 19.24
C ASN A 211 -5.37 -10.75 17.89
N LEU A 212 -6.19 -10.75 16.83
CA LEU A 212 -5.80 -11.05 15.46
C LEU A 212 -4.85 -9.96 14.95
N GLU A 213 -3.55 -10.13 15.14
CA GLU A 213 -2.52 -9.21 14.68
C GLU A 213 -1.80 -9.80 13.47
N PHE A 214 -1.46 -8.96 12.50
CA PHE A 214 -0.56 -9.41 11.45
C PHE A 214 0.83 -9.70 12.00
N GLU A 215 1.50 -10.67 11.39
CA GLU A 215 2.92 -10.89 11.60
C GLU A 215 3.73 -9.62 11.34
N GLU A 216 4.79 -9.43 12.11
CA GLU A 216 5.62 -8.23 12.00
C GLU A 216 6.46 -8.19 10.71
N ASN A 217 6.61 -9.31 10.01
CA ASN A 217 7.39 -9.43 8.77
C ASN A 217 8.88 -9.02 8.91
N TYR A 218 9.48 -9.14 10.10
CA TYR A 218 10.91 -8.85 10.31
C TYR A 218 11.86 -9.89 9.69
N ASN A 219 11.33 -11.03 9.25
CA ASN A 219 12.05 -12.12 8.59
C ASN A 219 11.79 -12.19 7.07
N VAL A 220 11.18 -11.16 6.48
CA VAL A 220 10.82 -11.14 5.05
C VAL A 220 11.64 -10.08 4.29
N VAL A 221 12.22 -10.49 3.18
CA VAL A 221 12.88 -9.64 2.18
C VAL A 221 12.00 -9.62 0.93
N HIS A 222 11.54 -8.44 0.52
CA HIS A 222 10.85 -8.29 -0.74
C HIS A 222 11.87 -8.01 -1.84
N ILE A 223 11.73 -8.71 -2.97
CA ILE A 223 12.47 -8.44 -4.20
C ILE A 223 11.51 -8.17 -5.35
N ASP A 224 11.97 -7.37 -6.31
CA ASP A 224 11.22 -7.03 -7.52
C ASP A 224 12.14 -6.29 -8.52
N GLU A 225 11.75 -6.27 -9.79
CA GLU A 225 12.46 -5.54 -10.83
C GLU A 225 11.77 -4.25 -11.25
N LYS A 226 12.57 -3.22 -11.54
CA LYS A 226 12.04 -1.97 -12.11
C LYS A 226 12.93 -1.32 -13.14
N TRP A 227 12.29 -0.83 -14.21
CA TRP A 227 12.88 0.11 -15.15
C TRP A 227 12.98 1.53 -14.56
N PHE A 228 14.20 2.05 -14.48
CA PHE A 228 14.48 3.45 -14.21
C PHE A 228 14.82 4.16 -15.52
N TYR A 229 14.24 5.33 -15.73
CA TYR A 229 14.33 6.08 -16.97
C TYR A 229 15.17 7.35 -16.78
N MET A 230 15.94 7.71 -17.80
CA MET A 230 16.75 8.94 -17.80
C MET A 230 15.90 10.20 -17.54
N SER A 231 14.67 10.23 -18.03
CA SER A 231 13.77 11.36 -17.89
C SER A 231 12.32 10.91 -17.80
N ARG A 232 11.42 11.78 -17.32
CA ARG A 232 9.97 11.54 -17.36
C ARG A 232 9.39 11.99 -18.69
N VAL A 233 8.46 11.21 -19.24
CA VAL A 233 7.74 11.57 -20.48
C VAL A 233 6.89 12.83 -20.26
N SER A 234 6.25 12.95 -19.10
CA SER A 234 5.47 14.12 -18.69
C SER A 234 5.94 14.57 -17.31
N GLN A 235 6.11 15.88 -17.15
CA GLN A 235 6.47 16.52 -15.88
C GLN A 235 5.63 17.78 -15.72
N LYS A 236 5.13 18.00 -14.51
CA LYS A 236 4.39 19.22 -14.17
C LYS A 236 5.39 20.29 -13.76
N PHE A 237 5.33 21.43 -14.42
CA PHE A 237 6.06 22.65 -14.06
C PHE A 237 5.09 23.67 -13.49
N TYR A 238 5.49 24.37 -12.44
CA TYR A 238 4.78 25.53 -11.92
C TYR A 238 5.54 26.76 -12.40
N LEU A 239 4.89 27.60 -13.20
CA LEU A 239 5.51 28.76 -13.85
C LEU A 239 4.85 30.04 -13.34
N LEU A 240 5.64 31.11 -13.23
CA LEU A 240 5.07 32.45 -13.03
C LEU A 240 4.34 32.91 -14.31
N PRO A 241 3.37 33.86 -14.22
CA PRO A 241 2.59 34.29 -15.39
C PRO A 241 3.40 34.74 -16.61
N ASN A 242 4.62 35.26 -16.38
CA ASN A 242 5.52 35.78 -17.42
C ASN A 242 6.72 34.86 -17.67
N GLU A 243 6.76 33.68 -17.05
CA GLU A 243 7.86 32.73 -17.20
C GLU A 243 7.65 31.85 -18.44
N LYS A 244 8.67 31.77 -19.29
CA LYS A 244 8.58 30.98 -20.52
C LYS A 244 8.50 29.48 -20.19
N GLU A 245 7.57 28.79 -20.85
CA GLU A 245 7.41 27.35 -20.71
C GLU A 245 8.71 26.59 -21.05
N PRO A 246 9.21 25.71 -20.16
CA PRO A 246 10.38 24.89 -20.43
C PRO A 246 10.15 23.94 -21.61
N HIS A 247 10.93 24.11 -22.68
CA HIS A 247 10.89 23.19 -23.83
C HIS A 247 11.73 21.94 -23.54
N ARG A 248 11.10 20.76 -23.54
CA ARG A 248 11.76 19.45 -23.40
C ARG A 248 11.51 18.62 -24.65
N SER A 249 12.58 18.25 -25.36
CA SER A 249 12.52 17.41 -26.54
C SER A 249 13.33 16.11 -26.35
N CYS A 250 12.87 15.05 -27.01
CA CYS A 250 13.59 13.78 -27.11
C CYS A 250 13.33 13.20 -28.51
N THR A 251 14.30 12.47 -29.06
CA THR A 251 14.19 11.87 -30.40
C THR A 251 13.11 10.79 -30.49
N SER A 252 12.92 9.99 -29.43
CA SER A 252 11.85 9.00 -29.35
C SER A 252 11.43 8.76 -27.91
N LYS A 253 10.13 8.87 -27.63
CA LYS A 253 9.55 8.53 -26.32
C LYS A 253 9.65 7.03 -26.02
N THR A 254 9.58 6.19 -27.06
CA THR A 254 9.62 4.72 -26.97
C THR A 254 11.01 4.19 -26.65
N HIS A 255 12.04 4.85 -27.16
CA HIS A 255 13.45 4.45 -26.99
C HIS A 255 14.19 5.30 -25.96
N MET A 256 13.47 5.87 -24.99
CA MET A 256 14.11 6.62 -23.91
C MET A 256 15.05 5.70 -23.11
N THR A 257 16.29 6.16 -22.91
CA THR A 257 17.32 5.42 -22.19
C THR A 257 16.80 5.01 -20.81
N LYS A 258 16.88 3.70 -20.55
CA LYS A 258 16.40 3.08 -19.31
C LYS A 258 17.27 1.88 -18.94
N ILE A 259 17.32 1.56 -17.66
CA ILE A 259 18.03 0.41 -17.10
C ILE A 259 17.10 -0.27 -16.11
N MET A 260 17.04 -1.60 -16.14
CA MET A 260 16.29 -2.38 -15.16
C MET A 260 17.20 -2.65 -13.97
N PHE A 261 16.63 -2.59 -12.76
CA PHE A 261 17.30 -2.96 -11.53
C PHE A 261 16.48 -4.02 -10.80
N MET A 262 17.17 -4.97 -10.16
CA MET A 262 16.60 -5.80 -9.11
C MET A 262 16.75 -5.06 -7.78
N GLY A 263 15.64 -4.73 -7.13
CA GLY A 263 15.62 -4.15 -5.78
C GLY A 263 15.39 -5.25 -4.74
N ALA A 264 16.01 -5.10 -3.56
CA ALA A 264 15.76 -5.94 -2.40
C ALA A 264 15.61 -5.07 -1.17
N SER A 265 14.57 -5.29 -0.36
CA SER A 265 14.35 -4.52 0.86
C SER A 265 13.58 -5.34 1.89
N ALA A 266 13.98 -5.20 3.15
CA ALA A 266 13.37 -5.82 4.30
C ALA A 266 12.69 -4.77 5.18
N ARG A 267 12.07 -5.21 6.28
CA ARG A 267 11.51 -4.31 7.27
C ARG A 267 12.61 -3.69 8.14
N PRO A 268 12.71 -2.35 8.23
CA PRO A 268 13.65 -1.70 9.13
C PRO A 268 13.35 -2.05 10.59
N ARG A 269 14.39 -2.23 11.40
CA ARG A 269 14.28 -2.44 12.85
C ARG A 269 14.70 -1.16 13.56
N ILE A 270 13.71 -0.49 14.13
CA ILE A 270 13.86 0.81 14.76
C ILE A 270 13.40 0.66 16.21
N SER A 271 14.31 0.88 17.16
CA SER A 271 14.04 0.77 18.60
C SER A 271 14.41 2.09 19.27
N ASN A 272 13.47 2.69 20.02
CA ASN A 272 13.69 3.95 20.74
C ASN A 272 14.25 5.09 19.86
N GLY A 273 13.84 5.15 18.59
CA GLY A 273 14.32 6.14 17.61
C GLY A 273 15.70 5.83 17.00
N VAL A 274 16.37 4.77 17.44
CA VAL A 274 17.63 4.29 16.86
C VAL A 274 17.34 3.27 15.77
N VAL A 275 17.98 3.43 14.61
CA VAL A 275 17.87 2.49 13.49
C VAL A 275 18.93 1.41 13.65
N ASN A 276 18.52 0.23 14.14
CA ASN A 276 19.40 -0.92 14.31
C ASN A 276 19.62 -1.67 12.98
N PHE A 277 18.60 -1.64 12.12
CA PHE A 277 18.65 -2.16 10.77
C PHE A 277 17.81 -1.27 9.86
N ASP A 278 18.39 -0.78 8.78
CA ASP A 278 17.74 0.21 7.91
C ASP A 278 16.78 -0.41 6.88
N GLY A 279 16.74 -1.74 6.79
CA GLY A 279 15.90 -2.49 5.84
C GLY A 279 16.43 -2.50 4.40
N LYS A 280 17.58 -1.88 4.12
CA LYS A 280 18.13 -1.76 2.77
C LYS A 280 19.11 -2.90 2.46
N ILE A 281 18.66 -3.92 1.74
CA ILE A 281 19.50 -5.02 1.27
C ILE A 281 20.37 -4.59 0.09
N GLY A 282 19.76 -4.15 -1.00
CA GLY A 282 20.48 -3.61 -2.15
C GLY A 282 19.61 -3.31 -3.36
N ILE A 283 20.21 -2.64 -4.35
CA ILE A 283 19.62 -2.44 -5.67
C ILE A 283 20.68 -2.68 -6.75
N PHE A 284 20.40 -3.58 -7.69
CA PHE A 284 21.41 -4.14 -8.58
C PHE A 284 21.05 -3.89 -10.05
N PRO A 285 21.86 -3.15 -10.82
CA PRO A 285 21.57 -2.87 -12.24
C PRO A 285 21.79 -4.10 -13.12
N PHE A 286 20.83 -4.38 -14.01
CA PHE A 286 21.03 -5.29 -15.13
C PHE A 286 21.77 -4.57 -16.27
N SER A 287 23.09 -4.49 -16.14
CA SER A 287 23.97 -3.86 -17.13
C SER A 287 25.21 -4.71 -17.44
N CYS A 288 25.78 -4.53 -18.63
CA CYS A 288 27.03 -5.14 -19.03
C CYS A 288 27.97 -4.10 -19.63
N ILE A 289 29.27 -4.31 -19.50
CA ILE A 289 30.28 -3.48 -20.15
C ILE A 289 30.57 -4.09 -21.51
N VAL A 290 30.33 -3.34 -22.58
CA VAL A 290 30.59 -3.79 -23.96
C VAL A 290 31.40 -2.76 -24.74
N PRO A 291 32.35 -3.19 -25.59
CA PRO A 291 33.09 -2.27 -26.45
C PRO A 291 32.17 -1.68 -27.52
N ALA A 292 32.30 -0.37 -27.77
CA ALA A 292 31.53 0.33 -28.77
C ALA A 292 31.80 -0.24 -30.17
N LYS A 293 30.77 -0.81 -30.81
CA LYS A 293 30.90 -1.43 -32.15
C LYS A 293 31.16 -0.44 -33.29
N LYS A 294 30.73 0.81 -33.14
CA LYS A 294 30.84 1.89 -34.13
C LYS A 294 31.45 3.14 -33.48
N THR A 295 32.28 3.85 -34.22
CA THR A 295 32.70 5.21 -33.88
C THR A 295 31.50 6.14 -34.00
N SER A 296 31.39 7.10 -33.09
CA SER A 296 30.40 8.17 -33.14
C SER A 296 31.05 9.47 -32.69
N LYS A 297 30.34 10.60 -32.86
CA LYS A 297 30.84 11.92 -32.42
C LYS A 297 31.32 11.94 -30.96
N ASN A 298 30.72 11.13 -30.10
CA ASN A 298 30.98 11.13 -28.66
C ASN A 298 31.95 10.04 -28.19
N ARG A 299 32.42 9.14 -29.08
CA ARG A 299 33.27 7.99 -28.69
C ARG A 299 33.89 7.25 -29.89
N ARG A 300 35.09 6.71 -29.69
CA ARG A 300 35.77 5.84 -30.66
C ARG A 300 35.23 4.41 -30.61
N LYS A 301 35.34 3.68 -31.72
CA LYS A 301 35.11 2.22 -31.74
C LYS A 301 36.06 1.56 -30.72
N GLY A 302 35.56 0.60 -29.96
CA GLY A 302 36.32 -0.13 -28.94
C GLY A 302 36.24 0.46 -27.53
N THR A 303 35.79 1.70 -27.34
CA THR A 303 35.59 2.26 -25.98
C THR A 303 34.59 1.42 -25.20
N LEU A 304 34.95 1.00 -23.98
CA LEU A 304 34.10 0.20 -23.11
C LEU A 304 32.91 1.03 -22.58
N GLU A 305 31.72 0.47 -22.67
CA GLU A 305 30.49 1.18 -22.29
C GLU A 305 29.55 0.31 -21.49
N THR A 306 29.01 0.87 -20.42
CA THR A 306 27.88 0.29 -19.72
C THR A 306 26.64 0.36 -20.61
N ARG A 307 26.05 -0.79 -20.91
CA ARG A 307 24.78 -0.91 -21.62
C ARG A 307 23.79 -1.75 -20.82
N PRO A 308 22.48 -1.47 -20.94
CA PRO A 308 21.45 -2.34 -20.36
C PRO A 308 21.52 -3.74 -20.97
N ILE A 309 21.29 -4.76 -20.16
CA ILE A 309 21.09 -6.13 -20.66
C ILE A 309 19.78 -6.14 -21.45
N ALA A 310 19.85 -6.52 -22.73
CA ALA A 310 18.70 -6.42 -23.64
C ALA A 310 17.58 -7.41 -23.31
N ARG A 311 17.94 -8.61 -22.84
CA ARG A 311 16.99 -9.67 -22.48
C ARG A 311 17.36 -10.23 -21.12
N ILE A 312 16.45 -10.09 -20.16
CA ILE A 312 16.59 -10.64 -18.83
C ILE A 312 15.98 -12.03 -18.86
N THR A 313 16.84 -13.04 -18.78
CA THR A 313 16.45 -14.46 -18.81
C THR A 313 16.40 -15.00 -17.40
N LYS A 314 15.80 -16.18 -17.24
CA LYS A 314 15.78 -16.92 -15.96
C LYS A 314 17.19 -17.13 -15.39
N ALA A 315 18.17 -17.39 -16.25
CA ALA A 315 19.57 -17.50 -15.84
C ALA A 315 20.11 -16.18 -15.27
N VAL A 316 19.82 -15.04 -15.90
CA VAL A 316 20.27 -13.72 -15.41
C VAL A 316 19.66 -13.38 -14.05
N ILE A 317 18.36 -13.68 -13.85
CA ILE A 317 17.70 -13.51 -12.54
C ILE A 317 18.33 -14.42 -11.49
N LYS A 318 18.50 -15.70 -11.81
CA LYS A 318 19.14 -16.69 -10.93
C LYS A 318 20.54 -16.25 -10.49
N THR A 319 21.37 -15.81 -11.43
CA THR A 319 22.70 -15.28 -11.15
C THR A 319 22.63 -14.06 -10.23
N CYS A 320 21.70 -13.14 -10.46
CA CYS A 320 21.52 -11.99 -9.58
C CYS A 320 21.11 -12.40 -8.16
N LEU A 321 20.20 -13.36 -8.01
CA LEU A 321 19.79 -13.89 -6.71
C LEU A 321 20.98 -14.50 -5.96
N ILE A 322 21.74 -15.39 -6.62
CA ILE A 322 22.83 -16.15 -5.99
C ILE A 322 24.06 -15.29 -5.73
N GLU A 323 24.47 -14.45 -6.68
CA GLU A 323 25.74 -13.72 -6.61
C GLU A 323 25.61 -12.32 -6.02
N LYS A 324 24.40 -11.77 -5.90
CA LYS A 324 24.16 -10.40 -5.40
C LYS A 324 23.24 -10.38 -4.20
N ILE A 325 22.03 -10.92 -4.33
CA ILE A 325 20.99 -10.81 -3.30
C ILE A 325 21.35 -11.63 -2.06
N LEU A 326 21.67 -12.91 -2.22
CA LEU A 326 22.04 -13.78 -1.10
C LEU A 326 23.26 -13.23 -0.33
N PRO A 327 24.39 -12.87 -0.98
CA PRO A 327 25.50 -12.24 -0.27
C PRO A 327 25.11 -10.96 0.46
N ALA A 328 24.32 -10.09 -0.16
CA ALA A 328 23.88 -8.83 0.46
C ALA A 328 22.98 -9.06 1.68
N ILE A 329 22.11 -10.09 1.65
CA ILE A 329 21.35 -10.51 2.83
C ILE A 329 22.33 -10.99 3.90
N LYS A 330 23.21 -11.96 3.58
CA LYS A 330 24.14 -12.54 4.57
C LYS A 330 25.07 -11.50 5.22
N ASP A 331 25.44 -10.44 4.49
CA ASP A 331 26.30 -9.34 4.96
C ASP A 331 25.56 -8.35 5.87
N LYS A 332 24.31 -8.00 5.51
CA LYS A 332 23.58 -6.90 6.17
C LYS A 332 22.53 -7.36 7.19
N TRP A 333 22.21 -8.64 7.24
CA TRP A 333 21.12 -9.14 8.07
C TRP A 333 21.46 -8.96 9.57
N PRO A 334 20.57 -8.36 10.37
CA PRO A 334 20.91 -7.91 11.72
C PRO A 334 21.04 -9.03 12.76
N ASP A 335 20.36 -10.16 12.59
CA ASP A 335 20.41 -11.28 13.54
C ASP A 335 21.06 -12.51 12.90
N GLY A 336 21.93 -13.18 13.67
CA GLY A 336 22.64 -14.37 13.24
C GLY A 336 21.72 -15.57 12.93
N ARG A 337 22.32 -16.53 12.22
CA ARG A 337 21.80 -17.85 11.82
C ARG A 337 20.88 -18.47 12.88
N GLY A 338 19.71 -18.97 12.47
CA GLY A 338 18.76 -19.69 13.35
C GLY A 338 17.29 -19.37 13.14
N GLN A 339 16.97 -18.34 12.34
CA GLN A 339 15.61 -18.05 11.89
C GLN A 339 15.52 -18.16 10.36
N THR A 340 14.40 -18.69 9.88
CA THR A 340 14.08 -18.74 8.46
C THR A 340 13.84 -17.34 7.91
N ILE A 341 14.55 -16.99 6.84
CA ILE A 341 14.38 -15.73 6.10
C ILE A 341 13.63 -16.03 4.81
N TYR A 342 12.54 -15.31 4.57
CA TYR A 342 11.76 -15.48 3.35
C TYR A 342 12.07 -14.37 2.35
N ILE A 343 12.50 -14.75 1.14
CA ILE A 343 12.56 -13.85 -0.01
C ILE A 343 11.23 -13.94 -0.75
N GLN A 344 10.46 -12.85 -0.75
CA GLN A 344 9.20 -12.74 -1.48
C GLN A 344 9.43 -12.12 -2.86
N GLN A 345 8.95 -12.80 -3.90
CA GLN A 345 8.94 -12.30 -5.28
C GLN A 345 7.59 -12.57 -5.97
N ASP A 346 7.35 -11.96 -7.12
CA ASP A 346 6.20 -12.30 -7.97
C ASP A 346 6.43 -13.62 -8.76
N ASN A 347 5.39 -14.09 -9.45
CA ASN A 347 5.46 -15.29 -10.28
C ASN A 347 5.69 -14.98 -11.78
N ALA A 348 6.51 -13.97 -12.09
CA ALA A 348 6.83 -13.64 -13.46
C ALA A 348 7.62 -14.78 -14.14
N ARG A 349 7.40 -14.96 -15.46
CA ARG A 349 8.04 -16.02 -16.26
C ARG A 349 9.56 -16.16 -16.11
N PRO A 350 10.37 -15.09 -15.98
CA PRO A 350 11.81 -15.23 -15.80
C PRO A 350 12.23 -15.60 -14.38
N HIS A 351 11.32 -15.73 -13.40
CA HIS A 351 11.68 -16.07 -12.04
C HIS A 351 12.00 -17.56 -11.88
N ILE A 352 12.87 -17.86 -10.92
CA ILE A 352 13.20 -19.23 -10.54
C ILE A 352 12.11 -19.82 -9.65
N SER A 353 11.98 -21.15 -9.69
CA SER A 353 11.13 -21.86 -8.75
C SER A 353 11.75 -21.77 -7.35
N PRO A 354 10.94 -21.74 -6.28
CA PRO A 354 11.39 -21.95 -4.90
C PRO A 354 12.27 -23.19 -4.73
N ASN A 355 12.03 -24.22 -5.53
CA ASN A 355 12.72 -25.50 -5.48
C ASN A 355 13.96 -25.56 -6.40
N ASP A 356 14.47 -24.42 -6.88
CA ASP A 356 15.68 -24.40 -7.71
C ASP A 356 16.90 -24.90 -6.90
N PRO A 357 17.59 -25.96 -7.35
CA PRO A 357 18.60 -26.63 -6.53
C PRO A 357 19.87 -25.79 -6.30
N ASP A 358 20.25 -24.94 -7.26
CA ASP A 358 21.43 -24.10 -7.08
C ASP A 358 21.13 -22.92 -6.14
N PHE A 359 19.91 -22.38 -6.22
CA PHE A 359 19.45 -21.38 -5.27
C PHE A 359 19.41 -21.96 -3.86
N ILE A 360 18.73 -23.10 -3.65
CA ILE A 360 18.65 -23.75 -2.33
C ILE A 360 20.05 -23.98 -1.77
N ARG A 361 20.96 -24.57 -2.57
CA ARG A 361 22.33 -24.83 -2.13
C ARG A 361 23.06 -23.57 -1.67
N ALA A 362 22.93 -22.45 -2.39
CA ALA A 362 23.55 -21.19 -2.01
C ALA A 362 22.86 -20.52 -0.81
N ALA A 363 21.54 -20.66 -0.73
CA ALA A 363 20.68 -20.07 0.29
C ALA A 363 20.85 -20.76 1.65
N THR A 364 21.12 -22.07 1.66
CA THR A 364 21.37 -22.85 2.89
C THR A 364 22.85 -23.00 3.25
N ALA A 365 23.75 -22.57 2.36
CA ALA A 365 25.18 -22.60 2.63
C ALA A 365 25.52 -21.80 3.89
N ASP A 366 26.47 -22.32 4.66
CA ASP A 366 26.97 -21.74 5.91
C ASP A 366 25.93 -21.70 7.04
N GLY A 367 24.96 -22.62 7.06
CA GLY A 367 23.96 -22.71 8.14
C GLY A 367 22.90 -21.60 8.10
N TRP A 368 22.72 -20.97 6.95
CA TRP A 368 21.60 -20.10 6.69
C TRP A 368 20.34 -20.92 6.35
N ASP A 369 19.17 -20.36 6.59
CA ASP A 369 17.89 -20.89 6.11
C ASP A 369 17.16 -19.75 5.41
N ILE A 370 17.41 -19.63 4.10
CA ILE A 370 16.80 -18.60 3.26
C ILE A 370 15.91 -19.31 2.23
N GLN A 371 14.63 -18.99 2.25
CA GLN A 371 13.61 -19.64 1.41
C GLN A 371 12.98 -18.63 0.47
N LEU A 372 12.69 -19.05 -0.75
CA LEU A 372 12.06 -18.22 -1.76
C LEU A 372 10.56 -18.52 -1.79
N ILE A 373 9.72 -17.49 -1.70
CA ILE A 373 8.26 -17.62 -1.71
C ILE A 373 7.65 -16.74 -2.80
N PHE A 374 6.54 -17.20 -3.36
CA PHE A 374 5.76 -16.43 -4.32
C PHE A 374 4.61 -15.71 -3.62
N GLN A 375 4.51 -14.41 -3.86
CA GLN A 375 3.29 -13.69 -3.52
C GLN A 375 2.14 -14.10 -4.47
N PRO A 376 0.88 -13.82 -4.11
CA PRO A 376 -0.26 -14.17 -4.93
C PRO A 376 -0.20 -13.53 -6.32
N PRO A 377 -0.68 -14.20 -7.38
CA PRO A 377 -0.67 -13.66 -8.72
C PRO A 377 -1.34 -12.27 -8.80
N ASN A 378 -0.84 -11.40 -9.67
CA ASN A 378 -1.43 -10.08 -9.96
C ASN A 378 -1.61 -9.17 -8.71
N SER A 379 -0.70 -9.28 -7.74
CA SER A 379 -0.81 -8.61 -6.44
C SER A 379 0.34 -7.64 -6.12
N PRO A 380 0.56 -6.58 -6.92
CA PRO A 380 1.63 -5.61 -6.68
C PRO A 380 1.44 -4.82 -5.37
N ASP A 381 0.22 -4.76 -4.86
CA ASP A 381 -0.13 -4.18 -3.57
C ASP A 381 0.32 -5.02 -2.36
N LEU A 382 0.75 -6.27 -2.60
CA LEU A 382 1.37 -7.15 -1.61
C LEU A 382 2.91 -7.10 -1.63
N ASN A 383 3.51 -6.21 -2.42
CA ASN A 383 4.96 -5.99 -2.45
C ASN A 383 5.32 -4.55 -2.07
N ILE A 384 6.10 -4.35 -1.00
CA ILE A 384 6.55 -3.02 -0.55
C ILE A 384 7.35 -2.24 -1.60
N LEU A 385 8.06 -2.93 -2.50
CA LEU A 385 8.84 -2.30 -3.56
C LEU A 385 7.91 -1.57 -4.54
N ASP A 386 6.86 -2.24 -4.99
CA ASP A 386 5.84 -1.67 -5.86
C ASP A 386 4.90 -0.69 -5.16
N LEU A 387 4.54 -0.98 -3.91
CA LEU A 387 3.59 -0.19 -3.14
C LEU A 387 4.09 1.24 -2.89
N GLY A 388 5.39 1.42 -2.68
CA GLY A 388 5.94 2.74 -2.42
C GLY A 388 7.45 2.89 -2.57
N HIS A 389 8.24 1.85 -2.28
CA HIS A 389 9.70 2.04 -2.16
C HIS A 389 10.34 2.50 -3.47
N PHE A 390 10.00 1.85 -4.59
CA PHE A 390 10.51 2.25 -5.89
C PHE A 390 10.09 3.66 -6.31
N ARG A 391 8.88 4.09 -5.94
CA ARG A 391 8.42 5.45 -6.23
C ARG A 391 9.24 6.48 -5.45
N SER A 392 9.65 6.16 -4.23
CA SER A 392 10.56 6.98 -3.43
C SER A 392 11.94 7.09 -4.10
N ILE A 393 12.54 5.96 -4.52
CA ILE A 393 13.83 5.95 -5.23
C ILE A 393 13.75 6.80 -6.51
N GLN A 394 12.72 6.60 -7.32
CA GLN A 394 12.52 7.35 -8.56
C GLN A 394 12.39 8.85 -8.31
N THR A 395 11.71 9.26 -7.24
CA THR A 395 11.54 10.67 -6.91
C THR A 395 12.89 11.35 -6.67
N ILE A 396 13.74 10.75 -5.83
CA ILE A 396 15.08 11.24 -5.53
C ILE A 396 15.98 11.16 -6.79
N GLN A 397 15.91 10.07 -7.54
CA GLN A 397 16.73 9.88 -8.73
C GLN A 397 16.48 10.95 -9.79
N HIS A 398 15.24 11.40 -9.93
CA HIS A 398 14.90 12.45 -10.90
C HIS A 398 15.43 13.83 -10.50
N GLU A 399 15.72 14.09 -9.22
CA GLU A 399 16.37 15.33 -8.76
C GLU A 399 17.84 15.39 -9.21
N LYS A 400 18.48 14.23 -9.45
CA LYS A 400 19.88 14.12 -9.86
C LYS A 400 20.14 14.40 -11.35
N ALA A 401 19.08 14.45 -12.17
CA ALA A 401 19.11 14.79 -13.60
C ALA A 401 20.26 14.12 -14.40
N PRO A 402 20.40 12.77 -14.38
CA PRO A 402 21.48 12.08 -15.07
C PRO A 402 21.46 12.32 -16.59
N ARG A 403 22.64 12.32 -17.23
CA ARG A 403 22.81 12.55 -18.67
C ARG A 403 23.48 11.38 -19.41
N SER A 404 23.92 10.34 -18.69
CA SER A 404 24.52 9.13 -19.25
C SER A 404 24.03 7.88 -18.53
N VAL A 405 24.18 6.70 -19.15
CA VAL A 405 23.81 5.42 -18.54
C VAL A 405 24.55 5.21 -17.22
N VAL A 406 25.85 5.53 -17.17
CA VAL A 406 26.67 5.44 -15.96
C VAL A 406 26.14 6.36 -14.86
N GLN A 407 25.83 7.62 -15.20
CA GLN A 407 25.23 8.56 -14.24
C GLN A 407 23.85 8.13 -13.78
N LEU A 408 23.05 7.48 -14.65
CA LEU A 408 21.76 6.93 -14.25
C LEU A 408 21.92 5.80 -13.25
N VAL A 409 22.89 4.90 -13.45
CA VAL A 409 23.20 3.83 -12.49
C VAL A 409 23.60 4.41 -11.15
N ASP A 410 24.58 5.30 -11.15
CA ASP A 410 25.07 5.96 -9.95
C ASP A 410 23.97 6.77 -9.23
N ALA A 411 23.11 7.48 -9.98
CA ALA A 411 21.99 8.21 -9.41
C ALA A 411 21.00 7.28 -8.70
N VAL A 412 20.64 6.13 -9.30
CA VAL A 412 19.75 5.14 -8.69
C VAL A 412 20.38 4.55 -7.43
N LEU A 413 21.66 4.14 -7.49
CA LEU A 413 22.38 3.57 -6.33
C LEU A 413 22.40 4.56 -5.16
N ARG A 414 22.78 5.82 -5.39
CA ARG A 414 22.78 6.84 -4.34
C ARG A 414 21.37 7.14 -3.83
N SER A 415 20.37 7.16 -4.73
CA SER A 415 18.99 7.44 -4.34
C SER A 415 18.40 6.33 -3.50
N TYR A 416 18.84 5.09 -3.67
CA TYR A 416 18.48 3.99 -2.78
C TYR A 416 19.11 4.17 -1.39
N GLU A 417 20.37 4.59 -1.32
CA GLU A 417 21.03 4.83 -0.03
C GLU A 417 20.46 6.02 0.75
N GLU A 418 20.01 7.07 0.05
CA GLU A 418 19.42 8.27 0.64
C GLU A 418 18.01 8.05 1.24
N ILE A 419 17.40 6.88 1.03
CA ILE A 419 16.05 6.63 1.55
C ILE A 419 16.06 6.51 3.07
N ASN A 420 15.18 7.29 3.69
CA ASN A 420 14.97 7.27 5.11
C ASN A 420 14.31 5.94 5.54
N PRO A 421 14.93 5.18 6.47
CA PRO A 421 14.40 3.91 6.98
C PRO A 421 13.00 4.04 7.63
N ILE A 422 12.70 5.16 8.27
CA ILE A 422 11.37 5.44 8.85
C ILE A 422 10.31 5.48 7.74
N SER A 423 10.64 6.08 6.59
CA SER A 423 9.73 6.11 5.43
C SER A 423 9.56 4.73 4.80
N LEU A 424 10.58 3.89 4.84
CA LEU A 424 10.47 2.48 4.43
C LEU A 424 9.53 1.71 5.38
N ASN A 425 9.66 1.88 6.71
CA ASN A 425 8.74 1.28 7.69
C ASN A 425 7.28 1.74 7.48
N TYR A 426 7.05 2.99 7.07
CA TYR A 426 5.70 3.42 6.70
C TYR A 426 5.11 2.66 5.52
N THR A 427 5.95 2.21 4.58
CA THR A 427 5.50 1.39 3.44
C THR A 427 5.08 0.01 3.92
N TRP A 428 5.83 -0.59 4.86
CA TRP A 428 5.44 -1.83 5.53
C TRP A 428 4.10 -1.73 6.28
N LEU A 429 3.87 -0.65 7.03
CA LEU A 429 2.55 -0.44 7.65
C LEU A 429 1.43 -0.22 6.62
N THR A 430 1.77 0.30 5.43
CA THR A 430 0.81 0.40 4.32
C THR A 430 0.47 -0.98 3.77
N LEU A 431 1.45 -1.88 3.66
CA LEU A 431 1.24 -3.27 3.26
C LEU A 431 0.22 -3.95 4.19
N LEU A 432 0.43 -3.86 5.52
CA LEU A 432 -0.51 -4.41 6.51
C LEU A 432 -1.91 -3.78 6.40
N SER A 433 -1.99 -2.47 6.12
CA SER A 433 -3.29 -1.82 5.89
C SER A 433 -3.98 -2.32 4.61
N CYS A 434 -3.21 -2.61 3.56
CA CYS A 434 -3.74 -3.21 2.33
C CYS A 434 -4.24 -4.64 2.58
N MET A 435 -3.54 -5.42 3.39
CA MET A 435 -3.97 -6.76 3.79
C MET A 435 -5.35 -6.73 4.47
N ASN A 436 -5.59 -5.78 5.38
CA ASN A 436 -6.93 -5.56 5.96
C ASN A 436 -8.00 -5.28 4.89
N GLU A 437 -7.71 -4.40 3.94
CA GLU A 437 -8.67 -4.10 2.87
C GLU A 437 -8.94 -5.31 1.98
N ILE A 438 -7.93 -6.13 1.68
CA ILE A 438 -8.08 -7.37 0.90
C ILE A 438 -9.11 -8.28 1.56
N LEU A 439 -9.07 -8.43 2.89
CA LEU A 439 -10.06 -9.22 3.61
C LEU A 439 -11.46 -8.61 3.50
N LYS A 440 -11.60 -7.29 3.74
CA LYS A 440 -12.88 -6.57 3.64
C LYS A 440 -13.53 -6.69 2.26
N VAL A 441 -12.73 -6.65 1.20
CA VAL A 441 -13.23 -6.76 -0.18
C VAL A 441 -13.10 -8.16 -0.77
N LYS A 442 -12.96 -9.20 0.08
CA LYS A 442 -12.95 -10.61 -0.29
C LYS A 442 -11.95 -10.93 -1.41
N GLY A 443 -10.70 -10.50 -1.24
CA GLY A 443 -9.61 -10.75 -2.19
C GLY A 443 -9.50 -9.77 -3.35
N SER A 444 -10.51 -8.92 -3.57
CA SER A 444 -10.51 -7.94 -4.66
C SER A 444 -9.41 -6.89 -4.50
N ASN A 445 -9.00 -6.26 -5.60
CA ASN A 445 -8.14 -5.08 -5.58
C ASN A 445 -8.93 -3.77 -5.69
N ARG A 446 -10.27 -3.82 -5.57
CA ARG A 446 -11.17 -2.66 -5.68
C ARG A 446 -11.30 -1.90 -4.34
N TYR A 447 -10.18 -1.45 -3.83
CA TYR A 447 -10.13 -0.60 -2.64
C TYR A 447 -9.13 0.57 -2.84
N LYS A 448 -9.17 1.53 -1.93
CA LYS A 448 -8.20 2.64 -1.88
C LYS A 448 -7.17 2.31 -0.82
N ILE A 449 -5.90 2.60 -1.08
CA ILE A 449 -4.84 2.41 -0.09
C ILE A 449 -5.21 3.23 1.17
N PRO A 450 -5.33 2.59 2.35
CA PRO A 450 -5.70 3.29 3.56
C PRO A 450 -4.64 4.29 4.01
N HIS A 451 -5.09 5.43 4.54
CA HIS A 451 -4.24 6.48 5.07
C HIS A 451 -4.40 6.60 6.58
N ILE A 452 -3.65 5.81 7.36
CA ILE A 452 -3.71 5.81 8.84
C ILE A 452 -2.96 6.99 9.50
N GLY A 453 -2.51 7.99 8.73
CA GLY A 453 -1.81 9.14 9.28
C GLY A 453 -0.46 8.82 9.92
N LYS A 454 0.30 7.86 9.37
CA LYS A 454 1.59 7.35 9.90
C LYS A 454 2.53 8.42 10.45
N LYS A 455 2.81 9.48 9.69
CA LYS A 455 3.67 10.60 10.14
C LYS A 455 3.15 11.31 11.40
N ARG A 456 1.83 11.41 11.57
CA ARG A 456 1.21 12.00 12.76
C ARG A 456 1.37 11.07 13.95
N LEU A 457 1.11 9.77 13.77
CA LEU A 457 1.26 8.75 14.82
C LEU A 457 2.70 8.67 15.30
N ASP A 458 3.65 8.69 14.38
CA ASP A 458 5.09 8.64 14.67
C ASP A 458 5.55 9.84 15.51
N ARG A 459 5.13 11.07 15.15
CA ARG A 459 5.42 12.26 15.98
C ARG A 459 4.83 12.21 17.39
N LEU A 460 3.77 11.44 17.59
CA LEU A 460 3.14 11.27 18.90
C LEU A 460 3.75 10.10 19.68
N GLY A 461 4.69 9.34 19.09
CA GLY A 461 5.20 8.10 19.69
C GLY A 461 4.17 6.96 19.71
N LEU A 462 3.11 7.07 18.90
CA LEU A 462 1.97 6.13 18.85
C LEU A 462 1.92 5.36 17.53
N LEU A 463 3.04 5.27 16.79
CA LEU A 463 3.08 4.50 15.56
C LEU A 463 3.06 3.01 15.92
N PRO A 464 2.05 2.25 15.47
CA PRO A 464 1.96 0.85 15.85
C PRO A 464 3.01 0.01 15.12
N THR A 465 3.53 -1.01 15.80
CA THR A 465 4.47 -1.98 15.21
C THR A 465 3.76 -2.95 14.26
N THR A 466 2.54 -3.35 14.58
CA THR A 466 1.68 -4.14 13.71
C THR A 466 0.27 -3.54 13.65
N ILE A 467 -0.53 -3.94 12.67
CA ILE A 467 -1.90 -3.47 12.53
C ILE A 467 -2.83 -4.60 12.95
N LEU A 468 -3.83 -4.27 13.77
CA LEU A 468 -4.89 -5.19 14.12
C LEU A 468 -5.68 -5.57 12.87
N SER A 469 -5.92 -6.85 12.72
CA SER A 469 -6.75 -7.39 11.68
C SER A 469 -8.20 -7.03 12.01
N GLU A 470 -8.84 -6.18 11.19
CA GLU A 470 -10.21 -5.65 11.43
C GLU A 470 -11.31 -6.67 11.06
N VAL A 471 -11.04 -7.96 11.28
CA VAL A 471 -11.75 -9.08 10.67
C VAL A 471 -12.79 -9.69 11.61
N GLY A 472 -13.16 -8.99 12.70
CA GLY A 472 -14.04 -9.50 13.75
C GLY A 472 -15.28 -10.24 13.23
N ASP A 473 -15.95 -9.69 12.20
CA ASP A 473 -17.16 -10.30 11.64
C ASP A 473 -16.89 -11.14 10.37
N ALA A 474 -15.82 -10.85 9.62
CA ALA A 474 -15.51 -11.53 8.36
C ALA A 474 -14.68 -12.82 8.55
N LEU A 475 -13.95 -12.94 9.67
CA LEU A 475 -13.09 -14.07 9.94
C LEU A 475 -13.94 -15.26 10.37
N GLN A 476 -14.96 -15.03 11.18
CA GLN A 476 -15.91 -16.08 11.55
C GLN A 476 -16.58 -16.66 10.30
N ALA A 477 -17.03 -15.80 9.38
CA ALA A 477 -17.63 -16.24 8.12
C ALA A 477 -16.64 -17.01 7.22
N VAL A 478 -15.38 -16.59 7.13
CA VAL A 478 -14.37 -17.29 6.31
C VAL A 478 -13.92 -18.59 6.97
N ILE A 479 -13.74 -18.61 8.30
CA ILE A 479 -13.45 -19.82 9.07
C ILE A 479 -14.60 -20.82 8.89
N ASP A 480 -15.86 -20.38 9.00
CA ASP A 480 -17.02 -21.27 8.88
C ASP A 480 -17.17 -21.82 7.47
N VAL A 481 -16.90 -21.03 6.43
CA VAL A 481 -16.85 -21.51 5.03
C VAL A 481 -15.72 -22.51 4.81
N THR A 482 -14.53 -22.24 5.36
CA THR A 482 -13.38 -23.14 5.23
C THR A 482 -13.61 -24.45 5.99
N ARG A 483 -14.21 -24.38 7.18
CA ARG A 483 -14.57 -25.55 8.01
C ARG A 483 -15.65 -26.39 7.31
N ALA A 484 -16.62 -25.75 6.66
CA ALA A 484 -17.63 -26.44 5.85
C ALA A 484 -17.02 -27.15 4.62
N GLN A 485 -16.07 -26.51 3.93
CA GLN A 485 -15.39 -27.11 2.78
C GLN A 485 -14.47 -28.28 3.18
N VAL A 486 -13.78 -28.17 4.31
CA VAL A 486 -12.98 -29.28 4.86
C VAL A 486 -13.88 -30.45 5.26
N ALA A 487 -14.98 -30.21 5.97
CA ALA A 487 -15.93 -31.26 6.35
C ALA A 487 -16.58 -31.94 5.13
N GLN A 488 -16.83 -31.18 4.06
CA GLN A 488 -17.37 -31.72 2.82
C GLN A 488 -16.36 -32.60 2.08
N LEU A 489 -15.07 -32.23 2.09
CA LEU A 489 -13.99 -33.05 1.54
C LEU A 489 -13.74 -34.32 2.38
N GLU A 490 -13.77 -34.22 3.72
CA GLU A 490 -13.63 -35.38 4.62
C GLU A 490 -14.79 -36.36 4.45
N SER A 491 -16.02 -35.87 4.25
CA SER A 491 -17.19 -36.71 3.96
C SER A 491 -17.17 -37.34 2.56
N GLN A 492 -16.38 -36.83 1.63
CA GLN A 492 -16.17 -37.43 0.30
C GLN A 492 -15.05 -38.46 0.29
N MET A 493 -14.18 -38.45 1.31
CA MET A 493 -13.07 -39.39 1.48
C MET A 493 -13.40 -40.57 2.41
N SER A 494 -14.47 -40.45 3.20
CA SER A 494 -15.09 -41.54 3.99
C SER A 494 -16.18 -42.22 3.19
#